data_AF-A0A7S1RRB5-F1
#
_entry.id   AF-A0A7S1RRB5-F1
#
_cell.length_a   1.000
_cell.length_b   1.000
_cell.length_c   1.000
_cell.angle_alpha   90.00
_cell.angle_beta   90.00
_cell.angle_gamma   90.00
#
_symmetry.space_group_name_H-M   'P 1'
#
loop_
_entity.id
_entity.type
_entity.pdbx_description
1 polymer ?
#
loop_
_entity_poly.entity_id
_entity_poly.type
_entity_poly.pdbx_seq_one_letter_code
_entity_poly.pdbx_strand_id
1 'polypeptide(L)'
;GARAEEREWPNLLPTKAHRVLAAMHHDGLLHGWVQQNHDGLPQKAGVPQAAMNEIHGSWFDPTNPTVGFGEPLREDLFAELLAQEMQCDVCLALGTSLCDTPSTADRVALTPALRALGRRPPAPGASPEGSGGGLVIVSLQRTRFDEVAAVRIYATLDDTLAMLAESLDLQVEDAELEQRAPEGGAGHDVSLPLPGGEAVLASGPDRGCPVRFRAWTKTGDLELQLLGSQGAPPRRALLGHWWFQSPAPLRAMFAPPDTTVTPVPSLVSLLPCLPPWAAAMLGLPPAPPAGVRPLAGQLPEVLQHL
;
A
#
# COMPACT_ATOMS: atom_id res chain seq x y z
N GLY A 1 12.97 20.11 13.50
CA GLY A 1 12.33 19.43 14.64
C GLY A 1 10.92 19.10 14.21
N ALA A 2 10.50 17.85 14.40
CA ALA A 2 9.16 17.40 14.04
C ALA A 2 8.09 18.29 14.73
N ARG A 3 7.06 18.71 13.99
CA ARG A 3 5.97 19.54 14.52
C ARG A 3 5.25 18.75 15.63
N ALA A 4 4.70 19.44 16.63
CA ALA A 4 4.02 18.77 17.75
C ALA A 4 2.89 17.83 17.28
N GLU A 5 2.25 18.14 16.16
CA GLU A 5 1.24 17.33 15.48
C GLU A 5 1.78 15.95 15.04
N GLU A 6 3.00 15.85 14.52
CA GLU A 6 3.63 14.57 14.10
C GLU A 6 3.84 13.60 15.28
N ARG A 7 3.78 14.09 16.53
CA ARG A 7 3.89 13.24 17.73
C ARG A 7 2.58 12.54 18.11
N GLU A 8 1.44 13.04 17.64
CA GLU A 8 0.12 12.47 17.98
C GLU A 8 -0.37 11.47 16.94
N TRP A 9 0.11 11.58 15.70
CA TRP A 9 -0.31 10.74 14.57
C TRP A 9 -0.18 9.23 14.81
N PRO A 10 0.87 8.74 15.52
CA PRO A 10 0.94 7.33 15.88
C PRO A 10 -0.26 6.81 16.68
N ASN A 11 -0.91 7.68 17.45
CA ASN A 11 -2.01 7.31 18.34
C ASN A 11 -3.40 7.55 17.73
N LEU A 12 -3.49 8.01 16.47
CA LEU A 12 -4.78 8.19 15.81
C LEU A 12 -5.48 6.85 15.64
N LEU A 13 -6.79 6.85 15.91
CA LEU A 13 -7.67 5.70 15.75
C LEU A 13 -8.37 5.76 14.37
N PRO A 14 -8.71 4.59 13.80
CA PRO A 14 -9.51 4.55 12.59
C PRO A 14 -10.86 5.25 12.76
N THR A 15 -11.29 5.96 11.72
CA THR A 15 -12.65 6.55 11.67
C THR A 15 -13.70 5.47 11.39
N LYS A 16 -14.99 5.84 11.45
CA LYS A 16 -16.07 4.90 11.07
C LYS A 16 -15.92 4.43 9.62
N ALA A 17 -15.56 5.33 8.71
CA ALA A 17 -15.26 5.01 7.31
C ALA A 17 -14.24 3.87 7.17
N HIS A 18 -13.13 3.94 7.92
CA HIS A 18 -12.10 2.91 7.88
C HIS A 18 -12.63 1.55 8.35
N ARG A 19 -13.42 1.53 9.43
CA ARG A 19 -14.03 0.29 9.96
C ARG A 19 -15.03 -0.32 9.00
N VAL A 20 -15.87 0.49 8.35
CA VAL A 20 -16.79 0.03 7.30
C VAL A 20 -16.03 -0.61 6.15
N LEU A 21 -14.96 0.04 5.67
CA LEU A 21 -14.14 -0.51 4.59
C LEU A 21 -13.41 -1.80 4.99
N ALA A 22 -12.97 -1.90 6.25
CA ALA A 22 -12.42 -3.14 6.79
C ALA A 22 -13.45 -4.28 6.81
N ALA A 23 -14.69 -4.00 7.24
CA ALA A 23 -15.79 -4.95 7.18
C ALA A 23 -16.12 -5.36 5.73
N MET A 24 -16.16 -4.41 4.79
CA MET A 24 -16.33 -4.69 3.37
C MET A 24 -15.23 -5.62 2.83
N HIS A 25 -13.98 -5.43 3.26
CA HIS A 25 -12.88 -6.32 2.88
C HIS A 25 -13.06 -7.72 3.49
N HIS A 26 -13.44 -7.80 4.76
CA HIS A 26 -13.70 -9.08 5.44
C HIS A 26 -14.79 -9.91 4.74
N ASP A 27 -15.85 -9.25 4.27
CA ASP A 27 -16.97 -9.88 3.57
C ASP A 27 -16.70 -10.10 2.07
N GLY A 28 -15.49 -9.79 1.58
CA GLY A 28 -15.08 -9.99 0.18
C GLY A 28 -15.70 -8.99 -0.81
N LEU A 29 -16.22 -7.86 -0.33
CA LEU A 29 -16.79 -6.79 -1.16
C LEU A 29 -15.75 -5.75 -1.59
N LEU A 30 -14.66 -5.60 -0.83
CA LEU A 30 -13.53 -4.73 -1.14
C LEU A 30 -12.29 -5.56 -1.45
N HIS A 31 -11.86 -5.58 -2.72
CA HIS A 31 -10.78 -6.44 -3.21
C HIS A 31 -9.37 -5.88 -2.99
N GLY A 32 -9.23 -4.55 -2.89
CA GLY A 32 -7.93 -3.90 -2.74
C GLY A 32 -8.09 -2.43 -2.36
N TRP A 33 -7.07 -1.90 -1.72
CA TRP A 33 -7.06 -0.53 -1.21
C TRP A 33 -5.78 0.19 -1.60
N VAL A 34 -5.87 1.14 -2.55
CA VAL A 34 -4.79 2.07 -2.87
C VAL A 34 -4.79 3.22 -1.88
N GLN A 35 -3.79 3.25 -1.01
CA GLN A 35 -3.68 4.20 0.08
C GLN A 35 -2.65 5.27 -0.24
N GLN A 36 -3.11 6.52 -0.37
CA GLN A 36 -2.26 7.68 -0.61
C GLN A 36 -1.75 8.33 0.69
N ASN A 37 -2.45 8.12 1.81
CA ASN A 37 -2.01 8.63 3.11
C ASN A 37 -1.01 7.69 3.77
N HIS A 38 -0.14 8.24 4.63
CA HIS A 38 0.92 7.48 5.29
C HIS A 38 0.54 6.99 6.70
N ASP A 39 -0.72 7.17 7.10
CA ASP A 39 -1.20 7.17 8.49
C ASP A 39 -1.46 5.79 9.11
N GLY A 40 -1.47 4.72 8.31
CA GLY A 40 -1.72 3.36 8.76
C GLY A 40 -3.13 3.11 9.30
N LEU A 41 -4.08 4.04 9.11
CA LEU A 41 -5.44 3.91 9.65
C LEU A 41 -6.23 2.73 9.06
N PRO A 42 -6.09 2.35 7.78
CA PRO A 42 -6.72 1.14 7.25
C PRO A 42 -6.27 -0.13 7.99
N GLN A 43 -4.96 -0.28 8.25
CA GLN A 43 -4.42 -1.44 8.94
C GLN A 43 -4.82 -1.47 10.41
N LYS A 44 -4.85 -0.30 11.06
CA LYS A 44 -5.42 -0.15 12.41
C LYS A 44 -6.91 -0.51 12.45
N ALA A 45 -7.64 -0.42 11.34
CA ALA A 45 -9.03 -0.86 11.24
C ALA A 45 -9.15 -2.37 10.99
N GLY A 46 -8.04 -3.10 10.83
CA GLY A 46 -8.02 -4.54 10.60
C GLY A 46 -7.84 -4.96 9.14
N VAL A 47 -7.60 -4.01 8.21
CA VAL A 47 -7.28 -4.38 6.82
C VAL A 47 -5.88 -5.00 6.77
N PRO A 48 -5.72 -6.23 6.23
CA PRO A 48 -4.42 -6.86 6.16
C PRO A 48 -3.47 -6.08 5.25
N GLN A 49 -2.20 -6.00 5.62
CA GLN A 49 -1.17 -5.30 4.84
C GLN A 49 -1.10 -5.77 3.38
N ALA A 50 -1.38 -7.06 3.12
CA ALA A 50 -1.36 -7.64 1.78
C ALA A 50 -2.52 -7.18 0.86
N ALA A 51 -3.55 -6.53 1.41
CA ALA A 51 -4.64 -5.92 0.64
C ALA A 51 -4.41 -4.42 0.38
N MET A 52 -3.31 -3.88 0.89
CA MET A 52 -2.98 -2.45 0.85
C MET A 52 -1.88 -2.17 -0.18
N ASN A 53 -2.09 -1.15 -0.99
CA ASN A 53 -1.06 -0.53 -1.81
C ASN A 53 -0.75 0.87 -1.27
N GLU A 54 0.29 0.98 -0.42
CA GLU A 54 0.75 2.24 0.19
C GLU A 54 1.69 2.97 -0.77
N ILE A 55 1.14 3.45 -1.90
CA ILE A 55 1.92 3.94 -3.05
C ILE A 55 2.85 5.11 -2.71
N HIS A 56 2.51 5.93 -1.71
CA HIS A 56 3.32 7.07 -1.25
C HIS A 56 4.17 6.78 -0.02
N GLY A 57 4.20 5.52 0.43
CA GLY A 57 4.91 5.12 1.63
C GLY A 57 4.04 5.16 2.89
N SER A 58 4.64 4.71 4.00
CA SER A 58 3.96 4.52 5.28
C SER A 58 4.83 5.03 6.42
N TRP A 59 4.21 5.58 7.47
CA TRP A 59 4.92 5.86 8.72
C TRP A 59 5.22 4.59 9.54
N PHE A 60 4.62 3.46 9.18
CA PHE A 60 4.63 2.21 9.93
C PHE A 60 5.26 1.03 9.17
N ASP A 61 5.82 1.27 7.99
CA ASP A 61 6.61 0.32 7.21
C ASP A 61 8.02 0.90 6.97
N PRO A 62 9.06 0.42 7.67
CA PRO A 62 10.43 0.90 7.49
C PRO A 62 11.01 0.58 6.09
N THR A 63 10.41 -0.35 5.35
CA THR A 63 10.80 -0.74 3.99
C THR A 63 10.05 0.04 2.91
N ASN A 64 9.10 0.88 3.30
CA ASN A 64 8.34 1.75 2.41
C ASN A 64 8.30 3.19 2.96
N PRO A 65 9.46 3.88 3.07
CA PRO A 65 9.48 5.23 3.60
C PRO A 65 8.62 6.17 2.77
N THR A 66 8.03 7.17 3.42
CA THR A 66 7.23 8.19 2.77
C THR A 66 8.04 8.92 1.72
N VAL A 67 7.47 9.06 0.53
CA VAL A 67 8.10 9.76 -0.58
C VAL A 67 7.50 11.15 -0.79
N GLY A 68 8.36 12.09 -1.14
CA GLY A 68 7.97 13.45 -1.52
C GLY A 68 7.40 13.52 -2.93
N PHE A 69 6.83 14.68 -3.26
CA PHE A 69 6.35 14.96 -4.61
C PHE A 69 7.49 14.84 -5.64
N GLY A 70 7.31 13.96 -6.63
CA GLY A 70 8.29 13.72 -7.70
C GLY A 70 9.45 12.80 -7.31
N GLU A 71 9.47 12.27 -6.09
CA GLU A 71 10.40 11.21 -5.71
C GLU A 71 9.96 9.85 -6.30
N PRO A 72 10.91 8.92 -6.55
CA PRO A 72 10.58 7.61 -7.10
C PRO A 72 9.68 6.79 -6.18
N LEU A 73 8.60 6.23 -6.74
CA LEU A 73 7.72 5.28 -6.05
C LEU A 73 8.39 3.90 -5.96
N ARG A 74 7.94 3.08 -5.01
CA ARG A 74 8.35 1.67 -4.92
C ARG A 74 7.84 0.92 -6.16
N GLU A 75 8.76 0.32 -6.90
CA GLU A 75 8.50 -0.26 -8.22
C GLU A 75 7.50 -1.43 -8.20
N ASP A 76 7.54 -2.24 -7.14
CA ASP A 76 6.61 -3.36 -6.90
C ASP A 76 5.18 -2.86 -6.60
N LEU A 77 5.04 -1.83 -5.76
CA LEU A 77 3.74 -1.21 -5.47
C LEU A 77 3.18 -0.51 -6.70
N PHE A 78 4.03 0.12 -7.51
CA PHE A 78 3.60 0.69 -8.77
C PHE A 78 3.11 -0.38 -9.76
N ALA A 79 3.80 -1.51 -9.84
CA ALA A 79 3.34 -2.63 -10.67
C ALA A 79 2.01 -3.21 -10.18
N GLU A 80 1.84 -3.37 -8.86
CA GLU A 80 0.57 -3.79 -8.25
C GLU A 80 -0.55 -2.78 -8.52
N LEU A 81 -0.27 -1.49 -8.44
CA LEU A 81 -1.21 -0.41 -8.76
C LEU A 81 -1.73 -0.55 -10.21
N LEU A 82 -0.84 -0.85 -11.16
CA LEU A 82 -1.23 -1.08 -12.55
C LEU A 82 -2.06 -2.36 -12.73
N ALA A 83 -1.74 -3.43 -11.99
CA ALA A 83 -2.55 -4.64 -12.00
C ALA A 83 -3.96 -4.36 -11.46
N GLN A 84 -4.07 -3.59 -10.37
CA GLN A 84 -5.34 -3.13 -9.82
C GLN A 84 -6.10 -2.22 -10.79
N GLU A 85 -5.44 -1.28 -11.49
CA GLU A 85 -6.04 -0.47 -12.56
C GLU A 85 -6.66 -1.36 -13.64
N MET A 86 -5.96 -2.42 -14.05
CA MET A 86 -6.42 -3.34 -15.07
C MET A 86 -7.66 -4.12 -14.65
N GLN A 87 -7.69 -4.60 -13.41
CA GLN A 87 -8.75 -5.47 -12.89
C GLN A 87 -9.95 -4.71 -12.29
N CYS A 88 -9.78 -3.43 -11.95
CA CYS A 88 -10.82 -2.66 -11.28
C CYS A 88 -12.01 -2.36 -12.22
N ASP A 89 -13.19 -2.84 -11.84
CA ASP A 89 -14.46 -2.54 -12.52
C ASP A 89 -15.26 -1.44 -11.81
N VAL A 90 -15.10 -1.32 -10.49
CA VAL A 90 -15.71 -0.28 -9.65
C VAL A 90 -14.64 0.32 -8.74
N CYS A 91 -14.43 1.63 -8.83
CA CYS A 91 -13.53 2.37 -7.95
C CYS A 91 -14.32 3.31 -7.03
N LEU A 92 -14.04 3.24 -5.73
CA LEU A 92 -14.49 4.21 -4.74
C LEU A 92 -13.35 5.20 -4.46
N ALA A 93 -13.46 6.43 -4.95
CA ALA A 93 -12.55 7.52 -4.61
C ALA A 93 -13.08 8.27 -3.38
N LEU A 94 -12.44 8.05 -2.24
CA LEU A 94 -12.91 8.49 -0.92
C LEU A 94 -11.97 9.55 -0.34
N GLY A 95 -12.48 10.77 -0.15
CA GLY A 95 -11.73 11.83 0.55
C GLY A 95 -10.51 12.37 -0.20
N THR A 96 -10.38 12.07 -1.50
CA THR A 96 -9.29 12.54 -2.36
C THR A 96 -9.79 13.61 -3.34
N SER A 97 -8.92 14.58 -3.67
CA SER A 97 -9.16 15.58 -4.71
C SER A 97 -8.90 15.05 -6.12
N LEU A 98 -8.33 13.84 -6.25
CA LEU A 98 -7.90 13.24 -7.51
C LEU A 98 -7.03 14.21 -8.32
N CYS A 99 -5.98 14.72 -7.67
CA CYS A 99 -4.99 15.62 -8.28
C CYS A 99 -3.57 15.07 -8.19
N ASP A 100 -3.46 13.76 -8.15
CA ASP A 100 -2.22 13.04 -7.96
C ASP A 100 -1.43 12.97 -9.27
N THR A 101 -0.64 14.02 -9.51
CA THR A 101 0.32 14.08 -10.61
C THR A 101 1.71 14.25 -10.01
N PRO A 102 2.70 13.39 -10.25
CA PRO A 102 2.77 12.34 -11.27
C PRO A 102 2.63 10.90 -10.74
N SER A 103 2.26 10.65 -9.48
CA SER A 103 2.23 9.30 -8.85
C SER A 103 1.23 8.34 -9.48
N THR A 104 0.27 8.89 -10.23
CA THR A 104 -0.67 8.16 -11.07
C THR A 104 -1.67 7.25 -10.33
N ALA A 105 -1.79 7.35 -8.99
CA ALA A 105 -2.80 6.58 -8.27
C ALA A 105 -4.22 6.92 -8.76
N ASP A 106 -4.42 8.15 -9.24
CA ASP A 106 -5.61 8.62 -9.94
C ASP A 106 -6.03 7.73 -11.14
N ARG A 107 -5.11 6.95 -11.72
CA ARG A 107 -5.41 6.02 -12.82
C ARG A 107 -6.38 4.92 -12.42
N VAL A 108 -6.35 4.46 -11.17
CA VAL A 108 -7.26 3.41 -10.70
C VAL A 108 -8.70 3.92 -10.61
N ALA A 109 -8.88 5.23 -10.46
CA ALA A 109 -10.17 5.90 -10.54
C ALA A 109 -10.58 6.20 -11.99
N LEU A 110 -9.68 6.80 -12.77
CA LEU A 110 -9.99 7.24 -14.13
C LEU A 110 -10.29 6.08 -15.08
N THR A 111 -9.60 4.97 -14.93
CA THR A 111 -9.69 3.83 -15.85
C THR A 111 -11.07 3.16 -15.87
N PRO A 112 -11.62 2.69 -14.73
CA PRO A 112 -12.99 2.17 -14.69
C PRO A 112 -14.02 3.22 -15.11
N ALA A 113 -13.82 4.50 -14.79
CA ALA A 113 -14.69 5.59 -15.26
C ALA A 113 -14.77 5.65 -16.80
N LEU A 114 -13.62 5.61 -17.48
CA LEU A 114 -13.57 5.64 -18.94
C LEU A 114 -14.10 4.34 -19.57
N ARG A 115 -13.90 3.18 -18.94
CA ARG A 115 -14.50 1.91 -19.38
C ARG A 115 -16.02 1.98 -19.31
N ALA A 116 -16.59 2.46 -18.20
CA ALA A 116 -18.03 2.62 -18.02
C ALA A 116 -18.66 3.55 -19.08
N LEU A 117 -17.92 4.57 -19.52
CA LEU A 117 -18.33 5.49 -20.59
C LEU A 117 -18.12 4.94 -22.02
N GLY A 118 -17.61 3.71 -22.17
CA GLY A 118 -17.25 3.15 -23.47
C GLY A 118 -16.08 3.86 -24.16
N ARG A 119 -15.31 4.67 -23.42
CA ARG A 119 -14.17 5.45 -23.92
C ARG A 119 -12.83 4.70 -23.82
N ARG A 120 -12.82 3.53 -23.18
CA ARG A 120 -11.66 2.62 -23.09
C ARG A 120 -12.14 1.17 -23.26
N PRO A 121 -11.43 0.33 -24.04
CA PRO A 121 -11.81 -1.07 -24.19
C PRO A 121 -11.69 -1.83 -22.85
N PRO A 122 -12.44 -2.94 -22.68
CA PRO A 122 -12.31 -3.82 -21.52
C PRO A 122 -10.89 -4.38 -21.41
N ALA A 123 -10.49 -4.76 -20.19
CA ALA A 123 -9.20 -5.39 -19.98
C ALA A 123 -9.09 -6.71 -20.78
N PRO A 124 -7.89 -7.11 -21.22
CA PRO A 124 -7.70 -8.40 -21.87
C PRO A 124 -8.25 -9.54 -21.00
N GLY A 125 -9.20 -10.32 -21.53
CA GLY A 125 -9.85 -11.42 -20.80
C GLY A 125 -11.12 -11.06 -20.03
N ALA A 126 -11.51 -9.79 -19.97
CA ALA A 126 -12.78 -9.38 -19.38
C ALA A 126 -13.96 -9.65 -20.32
N SER A 127 -15.11 -10.02 -19.75
CA SER A 127 -16.33 -10.33 -20.52
C SER A 127 -16.80 -9.11 -21.33
N PRO A 128 -17.20 -9.29 -22.61
CA PRO A 128 -17.60 -8.20 -23.49
C PRO A 128 -18.92 -7.50 -23.10
N GLU A 129 -19.68 -8.05 -22.14
CA GLU A 129 -21.00 -7.55 -21.75
C GLU A 129 -21.01 -6.67 -20.48
N GLY A 130 -19.86 -6.42 -19.84
CA GLY A 130 -19.79 -5.64 -18.61
C GLY A 130 -19.23 -4.24 -18.84
N SER A 131 -20.08 -3.23 -18.98
CA SER A 131 -19.69 -1.87 -18.60
C SER A 131 -19.37 -1.92 -17.09
N GLY A 132 -18.10 -1.89 -16.71
CA GLY A 132 -17.70 -1.83 -15.30
C GLY A 132 -18.49 -0.73 -14.57
N GLY A 133 -18.78 -0.93 -13.28
CA GLY A 133 -19.60 0.02 -12.49
C GLY A 133 -18.97 1.41 -12.31
N GLY A 134 -17.74 1.62 -12.80
CA GLY A 134 -17.18 2.93 -13.04
C GLY A 134 -16.55 3.55 -11.80
N LEU A 135 -16.68 4.85 -11.67
CA LEU A 135 -16.08 5.63 -10.58
C LEU A 135 -17.16 6.25 -9.70
N VAL A 136 -17.12 5.96 -8.41
CA VAL A 136 -17.89 6.63 -7.37
C VAL A 136 -16.97 7.55 -6.60
N ILE A 137 -17.33 8.83 -6.48
CA ILE A 137 -16.53 9.83 -5.77
C ILE A 137 -17.29 10.36 -4.57
N VAL A 138 -16.71 10.17 -3.37
CA VAL A 138 -17.22 10.73 -2.11
C VAL A 138 -16.18 11.70 -1.56
N SER A 139 -16.50 12.99 -1.59
CA SER A 139 -15.63 14.06 -1.10
C SER A 139 -16.43 15.33 -0.90
N LEU A 140 -16.04 16.19 0.04
CA LEU A 140 -16.64 17.50 0.24
C LEU A 140 -16.23 18.50 -0.85
N GLN A 141 -15.03 18.32 -1.41
CA GLN A 141 -14.46 19.23 -2.41
C GLN A 141 -14.70 18.69 -3.83
N ARG A 142 -14.70 19.59 -4.81
CA ARG A 142 -14.70 19.20 -6.23
C ARG A 142 -13.42 18.45 -6.57
N THR A 143 -13.52 17.49 -7.47
CA THR A 143 -12.38 16.70 -7.95
C THR A 143 -12.13 16.93 -9.43
N ARG A 144 -10.97 16.50 -9.95
CA ARG A 144 -10.68 16.58 -11.39
C ARG A 144 -11.56 15.67 -12.24
N PHE A 145 -12.13 14.62 -11.65
CA PHE A 145 -12.85 13.56 -12.37
C PHE A 145 -14.36 13.58 -12.12
N ASP A 146 -14.90 14.66 -11.55
CA ASP A 146 -16.35 14.80 -11.29
C ASP A 146 -17.19 14.56 -12.57
N GLU A 147 -16.72 14.98 -13.75
CA GLU A 147 -17.45 14.86 -15.02
C GLU A 147 -17.49 13.43 -15.58
N VAL A 148 -16.60 12.55 -15.14
CA VAL A 148 -16.53 11.15 -15.61
C VAL A 148 -16.99 10.16 -14.55
N ALA A 149 -17.31 10.62 -13.34
CA ALA A 149 -17.83 9.79 -12.27
C ALA A 149 -19.23 9.26 -12.62
N ALA A 150 -19.46 7.97 -12.35
CA ALA A 150 -20.80 7.38 -12.42
C ALA A 150 -21.69 7.92 -11.29
N VAL A 151 -21.11 8.13 -10.11
CA VAL A 151 -21.79 8.68 -8.93
C VAL A 151 -20.89 9.69 -8.23
N ARG A 152 -21.43 10.87 -7.89
CA ARG A 152 -20.72 11.91 -7.13
C ARG A 152 -21.51 12.31 -5.89
N ILE A 153 -20.94 12.09 -4.70
CA ILE A 153 -21.58 12.34 -3.40
C ILE A 153 -20.84 13.40 -2.60
N TYR A 154 -21.49 14.54 -2.34
CA TYR A 154 -20.95 15.63 -1.53
C TYR A 154 -21.35 15.46 -0.06
N ALA A 155 -20.62 14.62 0.66
CA ALA A 155 -20.87 14.32 2.07
C ALA A 155 -19.58 13.92 2.80
N THR A 156 -19.66 13.79 4.12
CA THR A 156 -18.57 13.19 4.90
C THR A 156 -18.47 11.70 4.58
N LEU A 157 -17.27 11.14 4.73
CA LEU A 157 -17.05 9.71 4.50
C LEU A 157 -17.77 8.86 5.54
N ASP A 158 -17.73 9.26 6.80
CA ASP A 158 -18.35 8.51 7.90
C ASP A 158 -19.88 8.41 7.71
N ASP A 159 -20.56 9.48 7.31
CA ASP A 159 -22.01 9.43 7.05
C ASP A 159 -22.33 8.55 5.82
N THR A 160 -21.59 8.74 4.73
CA THR A 160 -21.83 8.01 3.48
C THR A 160 -21.60 6.51 3.65
N LEU A 161 -20.51 6.13 4.33
CA LEU A 161 -20.17 4.73 4.54
C LEU A 161 -21.01 4.10 5.64
N ALA A 162 -21.52 4.85 6.62
CA ALA A 162 -22.54 4.33 7.53
C ALA A 162 -23.81 3.90 6.78
N MET A 163 -24.32 4.77 5.88
CA MET A 163 -25.48 4.44 5.05
C MET A 163 -25.21 3.27 4.09
N LEU A 164 -23.99 3.19 3.55
CA LEU A 164 -23.58 2.07 2.71
C LEU A 164 -23.54 0.77 3.51
N ALA A 165 -23.00 0.78 4.73
CA ALA A 165 -22.97 -0.38 5.60
C ALA A 165 -24.36 -0.90 5.95
N GLU A 166 -25.31 -0.01 6.27
CA GLU A 166 -26.72 -0.37 6.47
C GLU A 166 -27.34 -0.98 5.21
N SER A 167 -27.04 -0.43 4.03
CA SER A 167 -27.57 -0.92 2.76
C SER A 167 -27.02 -2.29 2.36
N LEU A 168 -25.81 -2.61 2.82
CA LEU A 168 -25.12 -3.88 2.57
C LEU A 168 -25.32 -4.91 3.69
N ASP A 169 -26.06 -4.57 4.76
CA ASP A 169 -26.25 -5.40 5.96
C ASP A 169 -24.91 -5.81 6.62
N LEU A 170 -23.92 -4.90 6.61
CA LEU A 170 -22.59 -5.16 7.11
C LEU A 170 -22.52 -5.13 8.64
N GLN A 171 -21.83 -6.12 9.21
CA GLN A 171 -21.45 -6.13 10.61
C GLN A 171 -20.16 -5.32 10.80
N VAL A 172 -20.30 -4.09 11.28
CA VAL A 172 -19.16 -3.21 11.55
C VAL A 172 -18.85 -3.25 13.04
N GLU A 173 -17.66 -3.71 13.41
CA GLU A 173 -17.23 -3.71 14.81
C GLU A 173 -17.01 -2.27 15.30
N ASP A 174 -17.85 -1.81 16.21
CA ASP A 174 -17.63 -0.59 17.00
C ASP A 174 -16.68 -0.89 18.17
N ALA A 175 -15.49 -1.42 17.87
CA ALA A 175 -14.48 -1.61 18.90
C ALA A 175 -13.56 -0.38 18.93
N GLU A 176 -13.61 0.33 20.06
CA GLU A 176 -12.38 0.80 20.69
C GLU A 176 -11.46 -0.43 20.78
N LEU A 177 -10.67 -0.70 19.73
CA LEU A 177 -9.71 -1.80 19.74
C LEU A 177 -8.87 -1.60 20.99
N GLU A 178 -9.12 -2.42 22.02
CA GLU A 178 -8.39 -2.37 23.27
C GLU A 178 -6.91 -2.45 22.92
N GLN A 179 -6.23 -1.32 23.10
CA GLN A 179 -4.82 -1.11 22.82
C GLN A 179 -3.97 -1.93 23.79
N ARG A 180 -4.05 -3.24 23.68
CA ARG A 180 -3.15 -4.14 24.38
C ARG A 180 -1.85 -4.14 23.60
N ALA A 181 -0.90 -3.35 24.08
CA ALA A 181 0.50 -3.71 23.93
C ALA A 181 0.62 -5.20 24.31
N PRO A 182 1.34 -6.03 23.53
CA PRO A 182 1.53 -7.42 23.92
C PRO A 182 2.20 -7.41 25.31
N GLU A 183 1.41 -7.66 26.35
CA GLU A 183 1.94 -7.91 27.68
C GLU A 183 2.85 -9.11 27.52
N GLY A 184 4.12 -8.96 27.90
CA GLY A 184 5.12 -10.02 27.82
C GLY A 184 4.54 -11.31 28.39
N GLY A 185 4.18 -12.22 27.49
CA GLY A 185 3.33 -13.36 27.80
C GLY A 185 3.72 -14.52 26.91
N ALA A 186 4.49 -15.42 27.52
CA ALA A 186 4.95 -16.70 26.99
C ALA A 186 3.89 -17.42 26.12
N GLY A 187 4.26 -17.89 24.93
CA GLY A 187 3.44 -18.89 24.22
C GLY A 187 3.54 -18.98 22.71
N HIS A 188 4.24 -18.09 22.01
CA HIS A 188 4.42 -18.23 20.56
C HIS A 188 5.91 -18.32 20.20
N ASP A 189 6.27 -19.45 19.60
CA ASP A 189 7.60 -19.79 19.08
C ASP A 189 7.93 -18.92 17.85
N VAL A 190 8.19 -17.64 18.09
CA VAL A 190 8.67 -16.72 17.06
C VAL A 190 9.81 -15.90 17.61
N SER A 191 10.98 -16.08 17.01
CA SER A 191 12.14 -15.17 17.04
C SER A 191 11.75 -13.79 16.48
N LEU A 192 10.83 -13.08 17.15
CA LEU A 192 10.47 -11.71 16.85
C LEU A 192 11.61 -10.80 17.31
N PRO A 193 11.87 -9.69 16.60
CA PRO A 193 12.85 -8.73 17.06
C PRO A 193 12.39 -8.04 18.34
N LEU A 194 13.07 -8.36 19.45
CA LEU A 194 12.83 -7.75 20.75
C LEU A 194 13.55 -6.40 20.85
N PRO A 195 13.06 -5.45 21.68
CA PRO A 195 13.81 -4.27 22.06
C PRO A 195 15.25 -4.61 22.48
N GLY A 196 16.23 -3.91 21.93
CA GLY A 196 17.65 -4.18 22.11
C GLY A 196 18.27 -5.14 21.10
N GLY A 197 17.48 -5.82 20.27
CA GLY A 197 17.97 -6.62 19.15
C GLY A 197 18.54 -5.78 18.01
N GLU A 198 19.30 -6.44 17.14
CA GLU A 198 19.82 -5.86 15.90
C GLU A 198 19.46 -6.76 14.71
N ALA A 199 19.23 -6.14 13.57
CA ALA A 199 18.93 -6.79 12.29
C ALA A 199 19.41 -5.93 11.13
N VAL A 200 19.22 -6.41 9.91
CA VAL A 200 19.41 -5.66 8.67
C VAL A 200 18.11 -5.68 7.87
N LEU A 201 17.74 -4.56 7.22
CA LEU A 201 16.61 -4.55 6.30
C LEU A 201 16.89 -5.45 5.09
N ALA A 202 16.00 -6.40 4.83
CA ALA A 202 16.11 -7.36 3.73
C ALA A 202 15.42 -6.87 2.45
N SER A 203 14.53 -5.89 2.55
CA SER A 203 13.76 -5.33 1.43
C SER A 203 13.66 -3.79 1.50
N GLY A 204 13.09 -3.19 0.46
CA GLY A 204 12.90 -1.74 0.35
C GLY A 204 14.14 -0.95 -0.08
N PRO A 205 14.04 0.38 -0.16
CA PRO A 205 15.12 1.25 -0.65
C PRO A 205 16.32 1.28 0.31
N ASP A 206 16.09 1.09 1.61
CA ASP A 206 17.13 1.04 2.64
C ASP A 206 17.63 -0.38 2.93
N ARG A 207 17.41 -1.32 2.02
CA ARG A 207 17.91 -2.68 2.17
C ARG A 207 19.43 -2.70 2.42
N GLY A 208 19.85 -3.56 3.35
CA GLY A 208 21.23 -3.61 3.83
C GLY A 208 21.51 -2.62 4.97
N CYS A 209 20.60 -1.69 5.26
CA CYS A 209 20.70 -0.80 6.41
C CYS A 209 20.58 -1.60 7.72
N PRO A 210 21.57 -1.50 8.62
CA PRO A 210 21.44 -2.05 9.96
C PRO A 210 20.34 -1.33 10.75
N VAL A 211 19.56 -2.10 11.49
CA VAL A 211 18.43 -1.62 12.30
C VAL A 211 18.59 -2.11 13.72
N ARG A 212 18.33 -1.22 14.68
CA ARG A 212 18.24 -1.54 16.10
C ARG A 212 16.81 -1.34 16.59
N PHE A 213 16.25 -2.35 17.26
CA PHE A 213 14.93 -2.29 17.88
C PHE A 213 15.03 -1.51 19.21
N ARG A 214 14.17 -0.50 19.41
CA ARG A 214 14.29 0.45 20.52
C ARG A 214 13.33 0.16 21.65
N ALA A 215 12.03 0.31 21.41
CA ALA A 215 10.99 0.23 22.44
C ALA A 215 9.62 0.01 21.80
N TRP A 216 8.69 -0.58 22.56
CA TRP A 216 7.28 -0.67 22.18
C TRP A 216 6.53 0.60 22.57
N THR A 217 5.62 1.06 21.71
CA THR A 217 4.66 2.11 22.02
C THR A 217 3.48 1.56 22.82
N LYS A 218 2.64 2.45 23.37
CA LYS A 218 1.41 2.05 24.07
C LYS A 218 0.39 1.38 23.14
N THR A 219 0.43 1.73 21.86
CA THR A 219 -0.42 1.16 20.79
C THR A 219 0.12 -0.16 20.25
N GLY A 220 1.22 -0.69 20.80
CA GLY A 220 1.82 -1.95 20.39
C GLY A 220 2.72 -1.86 19.16
N ASP A 221 3.02 -0.65 18.64
CA ASP A 221 3.94 -0.45 17.53
C ASP A 221 5.40 -0.52 18.05
N LEU A 222 6.35 -0.92 17.20
CA LEU A 222 7.76 -1.05 17.59
C LEU A 222 8.60 0.09 17.03
N GLU A 223 9.24 0.86 17.91
CA GLU A 223 10.21 1.89 17.51
C GLU A 223 11.51 1.26 17.01
N LEU A 224 11.96 1.74 15.85
CA LEU A 224 13.18 1.31 15.18
C LEU A 224 14.17 2.46 15.04
N GLN A 225 15.45 2.13 15.07
CA GLN A 225 16.53 3.00 14.66
C GLN A 225 17.24 2.39 13.46
N LEU A 226 17.05 2.98 12.28
CA LEU A 226 17.89 2.72 11.12
C LEU A 226 19.23 3.44 11.35
N LEU A 227 20.33 2.71 11.24
CA LEU A 227 21.69 3.21 11.47
C LEU A 227 22.31 3.88 10.24
N GLY A 228 21.57 3.90 9.13
CA GLY A 228 21.97 4.52 7.87
C GLY A 228 22.71 3.54 6.94
N SER A 229 22.68 3.86 5.65
CA SER A 229 23.38 3.15 4.59
C SER A 229 24.00 4.17 3.62
N GLN A 230 24.73 3.73 2.59
CA GLN A 230 25.22 4.66 1.57
C GLN A 230 24.05 5.38 0.88
N GLY A 231 23.93 6.69 1.10
CA GLY A 231 22.88 7.52 0.51
C GLY A 231 21.67 7.78 1.40
N ALA A 232 21.53 7.08 2.54
CA ALA A 232 20.42 7.28 3.48
C ALA A 232 20.95 7.51 4.91
N PRO A 233 20.73 8.70 5.51
CA PRO A 233 21.20 8.99 6.86
C PRO A 233 20.43 8.17 7.92
N PRO A 234 21.00 8.00 9.13
CA PRO A 234 20.30 7.36 10.24
C PRO A 234 18.98 8.05 10.54
N ARG A 235 17.91 7.27 10.76
CA ARG A 235 16.58 7.79 11.07
C ARG A 235 15.79 6.87 11.99
N ARG A 236 14.78 7.43 12.66
CA ARG A 236 13.81 6.65 13.44
C ARG A 236 12.64 6.25 12.53
N ALA A 237 12.08 5.08 12.77
CA ALA A 237 10.87 4.60 12.12
C ALA A 237 9.98 3.90 13.14
N LEU A 238 8.69 3.78 12.85
CA LEU A 238 7.78 2.90 13.57
C LEU A 238 7.48 1.68 12.70
N LEU A 239 7.37 0.53 13.33
CA LEU A 239 6.84 -0.68 12.70
C LEU A 239 5.46 -0.96 13.30
N GLY A 240 4.43 -0.94 12.46
CA GLY A 240 3.04 -1.12 12.89
C GLY A 240 2.82 -2.46 13.59
N HIS A 241 2.03 -2.46 14.65
CA HIS A 241 1.73 -3.67 15.43
C HIS A 241 1.09 -4.80 14.59
N TRP A 242 0.38 -4.46 13.52
CA TRP A 242 -0.23 -5.42 12.59
C TRP A 242 0.80 -6.32 11.88
N TRP A 243 2.06 -5.87 11.75
CA TRP A 243 3.13 -6.70 11.21
C TRP A 243 3.46 -7.91 12.09
N PHE A 244 3.10 -7.88 13.37
CA PHE A 244 3.37 -8.95 14.34
C PHE A 244 2.24 -9.98 14.43
N GLN A 245 1.15 -9.81 13.68
CA GLN A 245 0.06 -10.79 13.62
C GLN A 245 0.51 -12.12 12.99
N SER A 246 1.57 -12.11 12.17
CA SER A 246 2.18 -13.33 11.64
C SER A 246 3.71 -13.19 11.50
N PRO A 247 4.46 -14.29 11.61
CA PRO A 247 5.93 -14.24 11.56
C PRO A 247 6.50 -14.10 10.15
N ALA A 248 5.75 -14.45 9.10
CA ALA A 248 6.27 -14.53 7.74
C ALA A 248 6.66 -13.15 7.14
N PRO A 249 5.83 -12.10 7.23
CA PRO A 249 6.18 -10.78 6.72
C PRO A 249 7.42 -10.18 7.41
N LEU A 250 7.55 -10.40 8.72
CA LEU A 250 8.72 -9.93 9.48
C LEU A 250 10.02 -10.61 9.05
N ARG A 251 9.96 -11.91 8.74
CA ARG A 251 11.12 -12.66 8.20
C ARG A 251 11.50 -12.22 6.78
N ALA A 252 10.54 -11.72 6.01
CA ALA A 252 10.81 -11.11 4.71
C ALA A 252 11.39 -9.69 4.85
N MET A 253 11.04 -8.97 5.92
CA MET A 253 11.48 -7.60 6.20
C MET A 253 12.89 -7.53 6.81
N PHE A 254 13.20 -8.43 7.75
CA PHE A 254 14.44 -8.40 8.53
C PHE A 254 15.30 -9.64 8.31
N ALA A 255 16.61 -9.42 8.16
CA ALA A 255 17.62 -10.45 8.13
C ALA A 255 18.61 -10.31 9.31
N PRO A 256 19.34 -11.37 9.69
CA PRO A 256 20.41 -11.28 10.68
C PRO A 256 21.48 -10.21 10.34
N PRO A 257 22.14 -9.59 11.33
CA PRO A 257 23.09 -8.48 11.12
C PRO A 257 24.21 -8.74 10.11
N ASP A 258 24.70 -9.99 10.02
CA ASP A 258 25.81 -10.37 9.14
C ASP A 258 25.37 -10.85 7.75
N THR A 259 24.09 -10.66 7.40
CA THR A 259 23.55 -11.09 6.11
C THR A 259 24.06 -10.20 4.99
N THR A 260 24.78 -10.79 4.04
CA THR A 260 25.16 -10.10 2.79
C THR A 260 23.94 -10.04 1.89
N VAL A 261 23.32 -8.86 1.79
CA VAL A 261 22.11 -8.72 0.97
C VAL A 261 22.50 -8.43 -0.48
N THR A 262 22.19 -9.37 -1.38
CA THR A 262 22.43 -9.20 -2.81
C THR A 262 21.49 -8.14 -3.41
N PRO A 263 21.95 -7.32 -4.38
CA PRO A 263 21.09 -6.39 -5.07
C PRO A 263 19.94 -7.13 -5.78
N VAL A 264 18.73 -6.58 -5.69
CA VAL A 264 17.53 -7.05 -6.40
C VAL A 264 17.52 -6.27 -7.71
N PRO A 265 17.24 -6.92 -8.84
CA PRO A 265 17.13 -6.22 -10.11
C PRO A 265 16.01 -5.18 -10.04
N SER A 266 16.33 -3.91 -10.32
CA SER A 266 15.33 -2.85 -10.51
C SER A 266 14.48 -3.09 -11.76
N LEU A 267 13.37 -2.37 -11.93
CA LEU A 267 12.59 -2.34 -13.19
C LEU A 267 13.48 -2.00 -14.39
N VAL A 268 14.49 -1.15 -14.21
CA VAL A 268 15.52 -0.89 -15.24
C VAL A 268 16.35 -2.13 -15.55
N SER A 269 16.70 -2.91 -14.53
CA SER A 269 17.44 -4.17 -14.66
C SER A 269 16.58 -5.30 -15.23
N LEU A 270 15.26 -5.24 -15.01
CA LEU A 270 14.26 -6.16 -15.53
C LEU A 270 13.74 -5.77 -16.92
N LEU A 271 13.95 -4.52 -17.36
CA LEU A 271 13.52 -4.00 -18.67
C LEU A 271 13.87 -4.91 -19.86
N PRO A 272 15.06 -5.55 -19.93
CA PRO A 272 15.38 -6.49 -21.01
C PRO A 272 14.58 -7.79 -20.97
N CYS A 273 13.95 -8.10 -19.83
CA CYS A 273 13.15 -9.31 -19.59
C CYS A 273 11.64 -9.04 -19.65
N LEU A 274 11.22 -7.77 -19.69
CA LEU A 274 9.81 -7.39 -19.80
C LEU A 274 9.33 -7.51 -21.26
N PRO A 275 8.11 -8.02 -21.50
CA PRO A 275 7.52 -7.97 -22.82
C PRO A 275 7.33 -6.49 -23.25
N PRO A 276 7.40 -6.16 -24.55
CA PRO A 276 7.36 -4.77 -25.03
C PRO A 276 6.14 -3.98 -24.59
N TRP A 277 4.99 -4.65 -24.43
CA TRP A 277 3.76 -4.02 -23.98
C TRP A 277 3.83 -3.63 -22.49
N ALA A 278 4.52 -4.40 -21.63
CA ALA A 278 4.69 -4.09 -20.21
C ALA A 278 5.59 -2.87 -20.00
N ALA A 279 6.71 -2.80 -20.75
CA ALA A 279 7.59 -1.64 -20.75
C ALA A 279 6.86 -0.36 -21.20
N ALA A 280 6.01 -0.47 -22.23
CA ALA A 280 5.17 0.64 -22.69
C ALA A 280 4.11 1.05 -21.66
N MET A 281 3.49 0.10 -20.96
CA MET A 281 2.53 0.40 -19.87
C MET A 281 3.19 1.08 -18.67
N LEU A 282 4.43 0.69 -18.34
CA LEU A 282 5.22 1.26 -17.25
C LEU A 282 5.90 2.60 -17.63
N GLY A 283 5.71 3.09 -18.86
CA GLY A 283 6.35 4.33 -19.33
C GLY A 283 7.88 4.25 -19.43
N LEU A 284 8.42 3.02 -19.50
CA LEU A 284 9.85 2.77 -19.59
C LEU A 284 10.34 2.90 -21.05
N PRO A 285 11.60 3.29 -21.27
CA PRO A 285 12.16 3.33 -22.63
C PRO A 285 12.09 1.95 -23.30
N PRO A 286 12.00 1.88 -24.64
CA PRO A 286 11.95 0.60 -25.34
C PRO A 286 13.20 -0.23 -25.04
N ALA A 287 13.03 -1.54 -24.85
CA ALA A 287 14.13 -2.45 -24.59
C ALA A 287 15.20 -2.36 -25.71
N PRO A 288 16.50 -2.41 -25.37
CA PRO A 288 17.55 -2.41 -26.39
C PRO A 288 17.45 -3.66 -27.29
N PRO A 289 17.84 -3.56 -28.58
CA PRO A 289 17.75 -4.67 -29.52
C PRO A 289 18.56 -5.89 -29.05
N ALA A 290 18.02 -7.08 -29.30
CA ALA A 290 18.34 -8.36 -28.64
C ALA A 290 19.84 -8.71 -28.55
N GLY A 291 20.25 -9.21 -27.37
CA GLY A 291 21.59 -9.75 -27.12
C GLY A 291 21.85 -10.34 -25.73
N VAL A 292 20.93 -10.15 -24.76
CA VAL A 292 21.07 -10.68 -23.39
C VAL A 292 20.06 -11.80 -23.17
N ARG A 293 20.53 -13.01 -22.84
CA ARG A 293 19.65 -14.13 -22.45
C ARG A 293 19.10 -13.90 -21.04
N PRO A 294 17.84 -14.28 -20.76
CA PRO A 294 17.19 -14.02 -19.47
C PRO A 294 17.84 -14.81 -18.33
N LEU A 295 17.94 -14.19 -17.15
CA LEU A 295 18.07 -14.90 -15.87
C LEU A 295 16.72 -15.58 -15.60
N ALA A 296 16.65 -16.88 -15.86
CA ALA A 296 15.45 -17.67 -15.57
C ALA A 296 15.09 -17.57 -14.08
N GLY A 297 13.84 -17.19 -13.77
CA GLY A 297 13.27 -17.28 -12.41
C GLY A 297 13.31 -16.00 -11.55
N GLN A 298 13.49 -14.81 -12.13
CA GLN A 298 13.56 -13.55 -11.37
C GLN A 298 12.48 -12.49 -11.67
N LEU A 299 11.43 -12.80 -12.45
CA LEU A 299 10.28 -11.88 -12.48
C LEU A 299 9.51 -12.02 -11.15
N PRO A 300 9.34 -10.93 -10.38
CA PRO A 300 8.40 -10.91 -9.26
C PRO A 300 7.04 -11.44 -9.71
N GLU A 301 6.37 -12.26 -8.89
CA GLU A 301 5.05 -12.83 -9.22
C GLU A 301 4.03 -11.76 -9.65
N VAL A 302 4.11 -10.56 -9.08
CA VAL A 302 3.32 -9.38 -9.48
C VAL A 302 3.43 -9.05 -10.98
N LEU A 303 4.60 -9.23 -11.59
CA LEU A 303 4.79 -8.95 -13.02
C LEU A 303 4.31 -10.08 -13.93
N GLN A 304 3.90 -11.23 -13.38
CA GLN A 304 3.31 -12.33 -14.16
C GLN A 304 1.83 -12.09 -14.49
N HIS A 305 1.18 -11.18 -13.74
CA HIS A 305 -0.23 -10.84 -13.90
C HIS A 305 -0.48 -9.58 -14.74
N LEU A 306 0.59 -8.82 -15.03
CA LEU A 306 0.57 -7.82 -16.09
C LEU A 306 0.61 -8.57 -17.42
#